data_AF-A0A2N9I4A0-F1
#
_entry.id   AF-A0A2N9I4A0-F1
#
_cell.length_a   1.000
_cell.length_b   1.000
_cell.length_c   1.000
_cell.angle_alpha   90.00
_cell.angle_beta   90.00
_cell.angle_gamma   90.00
#
_symmetry.space_group_name_H-M   'P 1'
#
loop_
_entity.id
_entity.type
_entity.pdbx_description
1 polymer ?
#
loop_
_entity_poly.entity_id
_entity_poly.type
_entity_poly.pdbx_seq_one_letter_code
_entity_poly.pdbx_strand_id
1 'polypeptide(L)'
;MSTLPEWFVEAVTEKAEMLIYYGCWKLNNILIEYDKGRLFGLKSLIVRNSNSGQCLIPLADGISKNRVFENLQELHIYNMQSMKEICIGQVPLGCFEKLKILEVQWCSYLENSLLNSNIIQRLNNLEKLHVKENSIKEVFGFEGLQEGRGYLERLKEVRLDKLSQLTNIWKGPAKLADFRNLKTVIVVECNKLKYFFSPSMSQGLLQLEELWVEDCFDLDEIIQKDDEITVDKITLPRLKTLALQNLAHLVNFYDGNSSLECPFLEYLHVRDCPKFRTSDFHSSKQVHFNNEGHYNLLKKRYVPNMVFLTCDSFSSILSPQ
;
A
#
# COMPACT_ATOMS: atom_id res chain seq x y z
N MET A 1 33.08 20.26 -5.68
CA MET A 1 32.13 19.30 -5.07
C MET A 1 32.65 19.01 -3.69
N SER A 2 32.02 19.51 -2.64
CA SER A 2 32.41 19.19 -1.27
C SER A 2 32.02 17.75 -0.96
N THR A 3 32.98 16.84 -1.02
CA THR A 3 32.84 15.51 -0.45
C THR A 3 32.76 15.66 1.06
N LEU A 4 31.69 15.16 1.68
CA LEU A 4 31.59 15.10 3.14
C LEU A 4 32.83 14.40 3.70
N PRO A 5 33.38 14.84 4.83
CA PRO A 5 34.53 14.18 5.45
C PRO A 5 34.23 12.71 5.73
N GLU A 6 35.21 11.83 5.52
CA GLU A 6 35.05 10.38 5.68
C GLU A 6 34.53 10.01 7.08
N TRP A 7 35.02 10.68 8.13
CA TRP A 7 34.54 10.52 9.50
C TRP A 7 33.06 10.88 9.70
N PHE A 8 32.54 11.86 8.96
CA PHE A 8 31.14 12.28 9.03
C PHE A 8 30.26 11.25 8.35
N VAL A 9 30.71 10.72 7.21
CA VAL A 9 30.03 9.62 6.52
C VAL A 9 30.02 8.36 7.38
N GLU A 10 31.13 8.00 8.02
CA GLU A 10 31.21 6.87 8.96
C GLU A 10 30.29 7.06 10.18
N ALA A 11 30.37 8.20 10.86
CA ALA A 11 29.56 8.46 12.05
C ALA A 11 28.05 8.48 11.76
N VAL A 12 27.64 9.04 10.62
CA VAL A 12 26.23 9.03 10.19
C VAL A 12 25.81 7.61 9.81
N THR A 13 26.64 6.87 9.08
CA THR A 13 26.23 5.57 8.55
C THR A 13 26.31 4.39 9.53
N GLU A 14 27.06 4.50 10.64
CA GLU A 14 27.05 3.50 11.72
C GLU A 14 25.83 3.62 12.64
N LYS A 15 25.33 4.84 12.88
CA LYS A 15 24.27 5.12 13.87
C LYS A 15 22.93 5.55 13.27
N ALA A 16 22.87 5.84 11.97
CA ALA A 16 21.61 6.30 11.36
C ALA A 16 20.55 5.20 11.39
N GLU A 17 19.47 5.48 12.11
CA GLU A 17 18.24 4.69 12.07
C GLU A 17 17.23 5.25 11.07
N MET A 18 17.40 6.51 10.64
CA MET A 18 16.57 7.16 9.63
C MET A 18 17.47 7.83 8.59
N LEU A 19 17.16 7.60 7.32
CA LEU A 19 17.85 8.22 6.20
C LEU A 19 16.82 8.84 5.27
N ILE A 20 16.99 10.13 4.96
CA ILE A 20 16.19 10.86 4.00
C ILE A 20 17.07 11.22 2.81
N TYR A 21 16.64 10.78 1.64
CA TYR A 21 17.35 10.94 0.39
C TYR A 21 16.53 11.86 -0.52
N TYR A 22 17.04 13.06 -0.80
CA TYR A 22 16.30 14.09 -1.54
C TYR A 22 17.12 14.65 -2.69
N GLY A 23 16.58 14.65 -3.91
CA GLY A 23 17.15 15.40 -5.05
C GLY A 23 18.50 14.87 -5.56
N CYS A 24 18.83 13.62 -5.24
CA CYS A 24 20.16 13.08 -5.47
C CYS A 24 20.23 12.27 -6.77
N TRP A 25 20.36 12.99 -7.88
CA TRP A 25 20.55 12.52 -9.26
C TRP A 25 21.73 11.56 -9.49
N LYS A 26 22.65 11.41 -8.53
CA LYS A 26 23.83 10.52 -8.62
C LYS A 26 23.71 9.20 -7.84
N LEU A 27 22.63 8.97 -7.09
CA LEU A 27 22.49 7.71 -6.36
C LEU A 27 22.09 6.60 -7.31
N ASN A 28 23.08 6.01 -7.94
CA ASN A 28 22.83 4.90 -8.85
C ASN A 28 22.54 3.60 -8.07
N ASN A 29 23.04 3.48 -6.83
CA ASN A 29 22.84 2.29 -5.99
C ASN A 29 23.14 2.54 -4.50
N ILE A 30 22.12 2.51 -3.62
CA ILE A 30 22.29 2.59 -2.15
C ILE A 30 23.03 1.38 -1.58
N LEU A 31 23.03 0.25 -2.28
CA LEU A 31 23.67 -0.99 -1.85
C LEU A 31 25.19 -0.86 -1.75
N ILE A 32 25.80 0.11 -2.45
CA ILE A 32 27.23 0.44 -2.33
C ILE A 32 27.61 0.78 -0.88
N GLU A 33 26.71 1.42 -0.12
CA GLU A 33 27.00 1.72 1.28
C GLU A 33 26.89 0.46 2.15
N TYR A 34 25.94 -0.45 1.87
CA TYR A 34 25.88 -1.74 2.57
C TYR A 34 27.14 -2.58 2.34
N ASP A 35 27.71 -2.57 1.13
CA ASP A 35 28.96 -3.29 0.83
C ASP A 35 30.18 -2.73 1.59
N LYS A 36 30.13 -1.45 1.99
CA LYS A 36 31.13 -0.83 2.87
C LYS A 36 30.88 -1.10 4.36
N GLY A 37 29.92 -1.95 4.69
CA GLY A 37 29.58 -2.28 6.08
C GLY A 37 28.76 -1.20 6.79
N ARG A 38 28.01 -0.38 6.04
CA ARG A 38 27.29 0.80 6.54
C ARG A 38 25.77 0.59 6.48
N LEU A 39 25.03 1.45 7.19
CA LEU A 39 23.55 1.48 7.19
C LEU A 39 22.86 0.24 7.78
N PHE A 40 23.57 -0.67 8.43
CA PHE A 40 22.96 -1.86 9.05
C PHE A 40 21.93 -1.52 10.13
N GLY A 41 22.05 -0.36 10.80
CA GLY A 41 21.10 0.15 11.78
C GLY A 41 19.84 0.79 11.20
N LEU A 42 19.74 0.92 9.88
CA LEU A 42 18.68 1.69 9.22
C LEU A 42 17.29 1.07 9.44
N LYS A 43 16.38 1.86 10.01
CA LYS A 43 14.97 1.50 10.27
C LYS A 43 13.98 2.23 9.37
N SER A 44 14.29 3.45 8.93
CA SER A 44 13.40 4.24 8.07
C SER A 44 14.18 4.84 6.90
N LEU A 45 13.73 4.57 5.68
CA LEU A 45 14.31 5.09 4.45
C LEU A 45 13.26 5.89 3.68
N ILE A 46 13.55 7.15 3.45
CA ILE A 46 12.71 8.04 2.64
C ILE A 46 13.52 8.43 1.40
N VAL A 47 12.97 8.19 0.21
CA VAL A 47 13.63 8.54 -1.06
C VAL A 47 12.71 9.44 -1.88
N ARG A 48 13.21 10.59 -2.28
CA ARG A 48 12.42 11.64 -2.91
C ARG A 48 13.14 12.35 -4.06
N ASN A 49 12.38 12.67 -5.11
CA ASN A 49 12.83 13.51 -6.23
C ASN A 49 14.13 12.97 -6.87
N SER A 50 14.22 11.66 -7.08
CA SER A 50 15.37 11.07 -7.79
C SER A 50 14.98 10.63 -9.19
N ASN A 51 15.87 10.91 -10.14
CA ASN A 51 15.75 10.50 -11.54
C ASN A 51 16.71 9.35 -11.88
N SER A 52 17.36 8.77 -10.87
CA SER A 52 18.41 7.75 -11.03
C SER A 52 17.81 6.36 -11.26
N GLY A 53 18.11 5.77 -12.42
CA GLY A 53 17.91 4.35 -12.72
C GLY A 53 16.45 3.89 -12.95
N GLN A 54 16.31 2.65 -13.42
CA GLN A 54 15.01 2.00 -13.64
C GLN A 54 14.42 1.38 -12.35
N CYS A 55 15.17 1.32 -11.26
CA CYS A 55 14.68 0.84 -9.97
C CYS A 55 15.36 1.53 -8.78
N LEU A 56 14.73 1.45 -7.61
CA LEU A 56 15.32 1.96 -6.37
C LEU A 56 16.45 1.08 -5.85
N ILE A 57 16.28 -0.24 -5.96
CA ILE A 57 17.19 -1.25 -5.41
C ILE A 57 17.60 -2.22 -6.54
N PRO A 58 18.72 -1.95 -7.23
CA PRO A 58 19.23 -2.82 -8.28
C PRO A 58 20.00 -4.00 -7.67
N LEU A 59 19.37 -5.17 -7.61
CA LEU A 59 19.94 -6.41 -7.07
C LEU A 59 20.48 -7.34 -8.17
N ALA A 60 20.48 -6.88 -9.42
CA ALA A 60 21.17 -7.55 -10.51
C ALA A 60 22.68 -7.31 -10.41
N ASP A 61 23.45 -8.35 -10.72
CA ASP A 61 24.93 -8.42 -10.68
C ASP A 61 25.56 -8.64 -9.31
N GLY A 62 25.54 -9.89 -8.85
CA GLY A 62 26.61 -10.43 -8.02
C GLY A 62 26.80 -9.81 -6.63
N ILE A 63 25.78 -9.19 -6.05
CA ILE A 63 25.83 -8.71 -4.67
C ILE A 63 25.91 -9.92 -3.74
N SER A 64 27.15 -10.27 -3.41
CA SER A 64 27.53 -11.44 -2.67
C SER A 64 27.01 -11.34 -1.24
N LYS A 65 26.03 -12.19 -0.87
CA LYS A 65 25.76 -12.60 0.53
C LYS A 65 25.47 -11.50 1.57
N ASN A 66 25.40 -10.22 1.20
CA ASN A 66 25.27 -9.13 2.15
C ASN A 66 23.81 -8.93 2.57
N ARG A 67 23.64 -8.84 3.90
CA ARG A 67 22.40 -8.61 4.61
C ARG A 67 21.98 -7.14 4.45
N VAL A 68 21.17 -6.85 3.44
CA VAL A 68 20.69 -5.48 3.15
C VAL A 68 19.28 -5.27 3.68
N PHE A 69 19.00 -4.08 4.23
CA PHE A 69 17.67 -3.70 4.74
C PHE A 69 17.05 -4.68 5.76
N GLU A 70 17.85 -5.45 6.52
CA GLU A 70 17.34 -6.40 7.52
C GLU A 70 16.60 -5.73 8.69
N ASN A 71 16.94 -4.48 8.98
CA ASN A 71 16.36 -3.69 10.06
C ASN A 71 15.34 -2.66 9.59
N LEU A 72 15.11 -2.57 8.27
CA LEU A 72 14.23 -1.57 7.69
C LEU A 72 12.76 -1.88 8.07
N GLN A 73 12.12 -0.92 8.72
CA GLN A 73 10.73 -0.96 9.17
C GLN A 73 9.83 -0.06 8.32
N GLU A 74 10.38 1.01 7.76
CA GLU A 74 9.63 1.99 6.98
C GLU A 74 10.36 2.32 5.68
N LEU A 75 9.64 2.26 4.57
CA LEU A 75 10.13 2.65 3.25
C LEU A 75 9.13 3.61 2.61
N HIS A 76 9.58 4.83 2.35
CA HIS A 76 8.78 5.86 1.71
C HIS A 76 9.45 6.31 0.41
N ILE A 77 8.70 6.26 -0.69
CA ILE A 77 9.18 6.55 -2.04
C ILE A 77 8.30 7.64 -2.62
N TYR A 78 8.88 8.80 -2.94
CA TYR A 78 8.14 9.97 -3.40
C TYR A 78 8.72 10.55 -4.69
N ASN A 79 7.89 10.80 -5.69
CA ASN A 79 8.29 11.53 -6.91
C ASN A 79 9.55 10.95 -7.59
N MET A 80 9.55 9.64 -7.85
CA MET A 80 10.61 8.95 -8.59
C MET A 80 10.24 8.90 -10.09
N GLN A 81 10.78 9.82 -10.89
CA GLN A 81 10.32 10.06 -12.28
C GLN A 81 10.90 9.10 -13.32
N SER A 82 11.79 8.18 -12.95
CA SER A 82 12.38 7.19 -13.88
C SER A 82 12.19 5.74 -13.41
N MET A 83 11.63 5.54 -12.22
CA MET A 83 11.55 4.24 -11.57
C MET A 83 10.42 3.40 -12.17
N LYS A 84 10.78 2.23 -12.71
CA LYS A 84 9.87 1.23 -13.27
C LYS A 84 9.48 0.17 -12.25
N GLU A 85 10.39 -0.18 -11.35
CA GLU A 85 10.18 -1.19 -10.31
C GLU A 85 10.84 -0.76 -9.00
N ILE A 86 10.33 -1.21 -7.85
CA ILE A 86 10.99 -0.93 -6.55
C ILE A 86 12.33 -1.66 -6.48
N CYS A 87 12.35 -2.95 -6.85
CA CYS A 87 13.54 -3.79 -6.85
C CYS A 87 13.64 -4.56 -8.17
N ILE A 88 14.82 -4.58 -8.80
CA ILE A 88 15.11 -5.42 -9.96
C ILE A 88 16.07 -6.54 -9.53
N GLY A 89 15.74 -7.78 -9.88
CA GLY A 89 16.56 -8.97 -9.57
C GLY A 89 16.06 -9.77 -8.35
N GLN A 90 16.84 -10.76 -7.94
CA GLN A 90 16.49 -11.63 -6.82
C GLN A 90 16.67 -10.92 -5.48
N VAL A 91 15.58 -10.79 -4.71
CA VAL A 91 15.63 -10.16 -3.38
C VAL A 91 16.38 -11.05 -2.37
N PRO A 92 17.49 -10.56 -1.75
CA PRO A 92 18.26 -11.32 -0.77
C PRO A 92 17.41 -11.79 0.41
N LEU A 93 17.86 -12.85 1.09
CA LEU A 93 17.29 -13.26 2.38
C LEU A 93 17.52 -12.15 3.42
N GLY A 94 16.59 -11.95 4.35
CA GLY A 94 16.66 -10.86 5.34
C GLY A 94 16.14 -9.50 4.84
N CYS A 95 16.23 -9.21 3.55
CA CYS A 95 15.80 -7.93 2.99
C CYS A 95 14.28 -7.74 3.17
N PHE A 96 13.87 -6.58 3.71
CA PHE A 96 12.49 -6.21 4.03
C PHE A 96 11.74 -7.11 5.02
N GLU A 97 12.42 -8.07 5.67
CA GLU A 97 11.74 -8.98 6.59
C GLU A 97 11.14 -8.25 7.79
N LYS A 98 11.66 -7.07 8.18
CA LYS A 98 11.09 -6.24 9.26
C LYS A 98 10.22 -5.08 8.76
N LEU A 99 10.01 -4.96 7.44
CA LEU A 99 9.30 -3.83 6.86
C LEU A 99 7.82 -3.88 7.28
N LYS A 100 7.34 -2.81 7.90
CA LYS A 100 5.96 -2.64 8.39
C LYS A 100 5.17 -1.63 7.58
N ILE A 101 5.83 -0.59 7.06
CA ILE A 101 5.17 0.48 6.31
C ILE A 101 5.86 0.64 4.97
N LEU A 102 5.07 0.59 3.91
CA LEU A 102 5.47 0.96 2.57
C LEU A 102 4.56 2.07 2.06
N GLU A 103 5.16 3.19 1.67
CA GLU A 103 4.47 4.31 1.06
C GLU A 103 5.10 4.68 -0.28
N VAL A 104 4.28 4.77 -1.32
CA VAL A 104 4.74 5.08 -2.68
C VAL A 104 3.84 6.15 -3.29
N GLN A 105 4.36 7.37 -3.48
CA GLN A 105 3.59 8.45 -4.07
C GLN A 105 4.28 9.11 -5.26
N TRP A 106 3.49 9.59 -6.22
CA TRP A 106 3.95 10.36 -7.38
C TRP A 106 5.01 9.63 -8.24
N CYS A 107 4.98 8.30 -8.33
CA CYS A 107 5.92 7.50 -9.13
C CYS A 107 5.25 7.03 -10.43
N SER A 108 5.15 7.96 -11.40
CA SER A 108 4.31 7.80 -12.60
C SER A 108 4.80 6.77 -13.63
N TYR A 109 6.04 6.28 -13.51
CA TYR A 109 6.67 5.36 -14.46
C TYR A 109 6.74 3.91 -13.97
N LEU A 110 6.15 3.61 -12.81
CA LEU A 110 6.05 2.25 -12.32
C LEU A 110 5.27 1.39 -13.31
N GLU A 111 5.88 0.32 -13.78
CA GLU A 111 5.30 -0.62 -14.74
C GLU A 111 4.70 -1.83 -14.00
N ASN A 112 3.71 -2.48 -14.61
CA ASN A 112 3.12 -3.75 -14.14
C ASN A 112 2.51 -3.70 -12.72
N SER A 113 2.93 -4.63 -11.85
CA SER A 113 2.55 -4.77 -10.45
C SER A 113 3.54 -4.03 -9.53
N LEU A 114 3.04 -3.19 -8.62
CA LEU A 114 3.88 -2.50 -7.62
C LEU A 114 4.71 -3.50 -6.79
N LEU A 115 4.04 -4.54 -6.28
CA LEU A 115 4.64 -5.60 -5.47
C LEU A 115 4.52 -6.92 -6.22
N ASN A 116 5.58 -7.28 -6.94
CA ASN A 116 5.66 -8.58 -7.62
C ASN A 116 5.98 -9.73 -6.65
N SER A 117 5.93 -10.96 -7.14
CA SER A 117 6.15 -12.18 -6.36
C SER A 117 7.55 -12.25 -5.70
N ASN A 118 8.57 -11.59 -6.25
CA ASN A 118 9.90 -11.56 -5.63
C ASN A 118 9.91 -10.74 -4.34
N ILE A 119 9.18 -9.62 -4.32
CA ILE A 119 9.11 -8.72 -3.16
C ILE A 119 8.10 -9.26 -2.14
N ILE A 120 6.92 -9.74 -2.58
CA ILE A 120 5.86 -10.26 -1.70
C ILE A 120 6.40 -11.34 -0.74
N GLN A 121 7.27 -12.23 -1.21
CA GLN A 121 7.85 -13.31 -0.38
C GLN A 121 8.72 -12.84 0.79
N ARG A 122 9.07 -11.56 0.81
CA ARG A 122 9.92 -10.93 1.83
C ARG A 122 9.14 -10.03 2.79
N LEU A 123 7.94 -9.60 2.41
CA LEU A 123 7.09 -8.65 3.14
C LEU A 123 6.26 -9.30 4.25
N ASN A 124 6.82 -10.29 4.96
CA ASN A 124 6.10 -11.08 5.98
C ASN A 124 5.58 -10.23 7.17
N ASN A 125 6.12 -9.01 7.33
CA ASN A 125 5.79 -8.09 8.41
C ASN A 125 5.09 -6.81 7.98
N LEU A 126 4.73 -6.69 6.69
CA LEU A 126 4.10 -5.48 6.19
C LEU A 126 2.73 -5.32 6.86
N GLU A 127 2.53 -4.17 7.51
CA GLU A 127 1.28 -3.82 8.19
C GLU A 127 0.47 -2.79 7.42
N LYS A 128 1.15 -1.87 6.72
CA LYS A 128 0.53 -0.75 6.01
C LYS A 128 1.12 -0.56 4.63
N LEU A 129 0.23 -0.46 3.65
CA LEU A 129 0.58 -0.04 2.29
C LEU A 129 -0.23 1.21 1.92
N HIS A 130 0.47 2.28 1.54
CA HIS A 130 -0.14 3.49 1.00
C HIS A 130 0.44 3.80 -0.38
N VAL A 131 -0.42 3.88 -1.39
CA VAL A 131 -0.04 4.16 -2.77
C VAL A 131 -0.87 5.32 -3.27
N LYS A 132 -0.21 6.41 -3.72
CA LYS A 132 -0.90 7.64 -4.15
C LYS A 132 -0.36 8.22 -5.45
N GLU A 133 -1.26 8.61 -6.36
CA GLU A 133 -0.89 9.27 -7.62
C GLU A 133 0.18 8.49 -8.41
N ASN A 134 -0.15 7.24 -8.77
CA ASN A 134 0.70 6.38 -9.60
C ASN A 134 -0.06 5.85 -10.81
N SER A 135 0.69 5.31 -11.79
CA SER A 135 0.16 4.74 -13.04
C SER A 135 0.20 3.20 -13.07
N ILE A 136 0.31 2.56 -11.90
CA ILE A 136 0.35 1.10 -11.79
C ILE A 136 -0.98 0.48 -12.25
N LYS A 137 -0.90 -0.69 -12.88
CA LYS A 137 -2.09 -1.48 -13.26
C LYS A 137 -2.53 -2.41 -12.15
N GLU A 138 -1.56 -2.87 -11.37
CA GLU A 138 -1.70 -3.90 -10.35
C GLU A 138 -0.97 -3.49 -9.07
N VAL A 139 -1.54 -3.77 -7.90
CA VAL A 139 -0.84 -3.51 -6.62
C VAL A 139 0.00 -4.73 -6.21
N PHE A 140 -0.64 -5.90 -6.13
CA PHE A 140 0.00 -7.14 -5.68
C PHE A 140 -0.05 -8.21 -6.77
N GLY A 141 1.12 -8.69 -7.20
CA GLY A 141 1.27 -9.78 -8.17
C GLY A 141 1.67 -11.10 -7.49
N PHE A 142 0.68 -11.93 -7.16
CA PHE A 142 0.86 -13.25 -6.54
C PHE A 142 1.19 -14.37 -7.53
N GLU A 143 1.28 -14.07 -8.83
CA GLU A 143 1.61 -15.05 -9.87
C GLU A 143 2.97 -15.73 -9.61
N GLY A 144 3.00 -17.06 -9.74
CA GLY A 144 4.20 -17.86 -9.51
C GLY A 144 4.55 -18.13 -8.03
N LEU A 145 3.74 -17.67 -7.09
CA LEU A 145 3.90 -18.00 -5.66
C LEU A 145 3.34 -19.38 -5.33
N GLN A 146 3.99 -20.06 -4.38
CA GLN A 146 3.52 -21.36 -3.88
C GLN A 146 2.15 -21.23 -3.22
N GLU A 147 1.26 -22.16 -3.55
CA GLU A 147 -0.06 -22.24 -2.95
C GLU A 147 0.02 -22.69 -1.47
N GLY A 148 -0.89 -22.18 -0.64
CA GLY A 148 -1.00 -22.57 0.78
C GLY A 148 -0.13 -21.78 1.76
N ARG A 149 0.74 -20.87 1.29
CA ARG A 149 1.50 -19.94 2.14
C ARG A 149 0.78 -18.60 2.26
N GLY A 150 0.63 -18.07 3.47
CA GLY A 150 0.27 -16.66 3.69
C GLY A 150 1.50 -15.77 3.60
N TYR A 151 1.51 -14.84 2.66
CA TYR A 151 2.62 -13.92 2.41
C TYR A 151 2.42 -12.57 3.11
N LEU A 152 1.17 -12.11 3.21
CA LEU A 152 0.82 -10.79 3.75
C LEU A 152 -0.01 -10.88 5.03
N GLU A 153 0.18 -11.94 5.83
CA GLU A 153 -0.65 -12.21 7.01
C GLU A 153 -0.67 -11.07 8.04
N ARG A 154 0.30 -10.15 8.05
CA ARG A 154 0.33 -9.01 8.98
C ARG A 154 -0.26 -7.72 8.43
N LEU A 155 -0.71 -7.71 7.17
CA LEU A 155 -1.25 -6.54 6.50
C LEU A 155 -2.57 -6.14 7.17
N LYS A 156 -2.63 -4.89 7.64
CA LYS A 156 -3.78 -4.32 8.37
C LYS A 156 -4.44 -3.19 7.59
N GLU A 157 -3.68 -2.45 6.79
CA GLU A 157 -4.16 -1.25 6.13
C GLU A 157 -3.66 -1.19 4.68
N VAL A 158 -4.60 -1.03 3.75
CA VAL A 158 -4.31 -0.76 2.33
C VAL A 158 -5.02 0.51 1.93
N ARG A 159 -4.26 1.48 1.44
CA ARG A 159 -4.78 2.74 0.93
C ARG A 159 -4.27 3.00 -0.48
N LEU A 160 -5.20 3.22 -1.38
CA LEU A 160 -4.96 3.51 -2.79
C LEU A 160 -5.66 4.82 -3.15
N ASP A 161 -4.92 5.80 -3.64
CA ASP A 161 -5.39 7.17 -3.90
C ASP A 161 -4.94 7.59 -5.30
N LYS A 162 -5.87 7.94 -6.19
CA LYS A 162 -5.58 8.46 -7.55
C LYS A 162 -4.69 7.53 -8.40
N LEU A 163 -5.03 6.24 -8.46
CA LEU A 163 -4.28 5.28 -9.27
C LEU A 163 -4.90 5.16 -10.67
N SER A 164 -4.45 6.02 -11.59
CA SER A 164 -5.14 6.28 -12.87
C SER A 164 -5.25 5.09 -13.84
N GLN A 165 -4.38 4.09 -13.68
CA GLN A 165 -4.36 2.89 -14.53
C GLN A 165 -4.73 1.61 -13.77
N LEU A 166 -5.11 1.71 -12.49
CA LEU A 166 -5.35 0.54 -11.65
C LEU A 166 -6.57 -0.23 -12.14
N THR A 167 -6.35 -1.46 -12.61
CA THR A 167 -7.42 -2.37 -13.02
C THR A 167 -7.61 -3.51 -12.04
N ASN A 168 -6.57 -3.90 -11.28
CA ASN A 168 -6.63 -4.99 -10.31
C ASN A 168 -5.84 -4.62 -9.04
N ILE A 169 -6.40 -4.84 -7.85
CA ILE A 169 -5.58 -4.75 -6.62
C ILE A 169 -4.72 -6.00 -6.46
N TRP A 170 -5.32 -7.17 -6.70
CA TRP A 170 -4.67 -8.48 -6.52
C TRP A 170 -4.68 -9.23 -7.85
N LYS A 171 -3.49 -9.60 -8.33
CA LYS A 171 -3.32 -10.42 -9.53
C LYS A 171 -2.76 -11.77 -9.16
N GLY A 172 -3.38 -12.84 -9.67
CA GLY A 172 -3.07 -14.21 -9.30
C GLY A 172 -3.86 -14.67 -8.08
N PRO A 173 -3.62 -15.91 -7.61
CA PRO A 173 -4.47 -16.57 -6.63
C PRO A 173 -4.15 -16.10 -5.20
N ALA A 174 -4.43 -14.82 -4.90
CA ALA A 174 -4.34 -14.29 -3.55
C ALA A 174 -5.22 -15.12 -2.61
N LYS A 175 -4.67 -15.51 -1.44
CA LYS A 175 -5.33 -16.50 -0.57
C LYS A 175 -5.99 -15.81 0.62
N LEU A 176 -6.97 -16.49 1.20
CA LEU A 176 -7.70 -16.06 2.40
C LEU A 176 -6.76 -15.64 3.55
N ALA A 177 -5.65 -16.37 3.74
CA ALA A 177 -4.66 -16.10 4.78
C ALA A 177 -3.99 -14.71 4.64
N ASP A 178 -3.83 -14.20 3.43
CA ASP A 178 -3.21 -12.89 3.18
C ASP A 178 -4.06 -11.73 3.69
N PHE A 179 -5.37 -11.95 3.88
CA PHE A 179 -6.34 -10.92 4.24
C PHE A 179 -6.87 -11.06 5.68
N ARG A 180 -6.44 -12.11 6.39
CA ARG A 180 -6.99 -12.48 7.70
C ARG A 180 -6.85 -11.42 8.80
N ASN A 181 -5.95 -10.46 8.63
CA ASN A 181 -5.70 -9.37 9.57
C ASN A 181 -5.97 -7.98 8.97
N LEU A 182 -6.49 -7.92 7.74
CA LEU A 182 -6.79 -6.66 7.06
C LEU A 182 -7.97 -5.99 7.78
N LYS A 183 -7.75 -4.75 8.24
CA LYS A 183 -8.71 -3.96 9.03
C LYS A 183 -9.27 -2.78 8.27
N THR A 184 -8.49 -2.17 7.40
CA THR A 184 -8.84 -0.93 6.73
C THR A 184 -8.47 -0.99 5.25
N VAL A 185 -9.46 -0.75 4.39
CA VAL A 185 -9.28 -0.64 2.95
C VAL A 185 -9.86 0.69 2.50
N ILE A 186 -9.03 1.51 1.87
CA ILE A 186 -9.40 2.84 1.39
C ILE A 186 -9.01 2.93 -0.08
N VAL A 187 -9.97 3.21 -0.94
CA VAL A 187 -9.77 3.33 -2.39
C VAL A 187 -10.42 4.63 -2.87
N VAL A 188 -9.61 5.58 -3.31
CA VAL A 188 -10.06 6.92 -3.71
C VAL A 188 -9.56 7.23 -5.11
N GLU A 189 -10.43 7.69 -6.00
CA GLU A 189 -10.08 8.14 -7.37
C GLU A 189 -9.36 7.07 -8.23
N CYS A 190 -9.68 5.79 -8.04
CA CYS A 190 -9.14 4.66 -8.82
C CYS A 190 -10.13 4.25 -9.93
N ASN A 191 -10.25 5.09 -10.96
CA ASN A 191 -11.38 5.04 -11.88
C ASN A 191 -11.47 3.81 -12.79
N LYS A 192 -10.37 3.10 -13.07
CA LYS A 192 -10.39 1.90 -13.93
C LYS A 192 -10.64 0.60 -13.17
N LEU A 193 -10.81 0.67 -11.86
CA LEU A 193 -11.02 -0.49 -11.00
C LEU A 193 -12.49 -0.88 -11.07
N LYS A 194 -12.77 -2.12 -11.49
CA LYS A 194 -14.14 -2.64 -11.61
C LYS A 194 -14.64 -3.36 -10.38
N TYR A 195 -13.72 -4.05 -9.71
CA TYR A 195 -13.92 -4.80 -8.47
C TYR A 195 -12.57 -4.91 -7.75
N PHE A 196 -12.57 -5.35 -6.49
CA PHE A 196 -11.32 -5.57 -5.77
C PHE A 196 -11.23 -6.88 -5.00
N PHE A 197 -12.33 -7.56 -4.68
CA PHE A 197 -12.26 -8.87 -4.03
C PHE A 197 -12.94 -9.95 -4.85
N SER A 198 -12.46 -11.18 -4.71
CA SER A 198 -13.16 -12.38 -5.17
C SER A 198 -13.97 -12.96 -4.00
N PRO A 199 -14.89 -13.90 -4.27
CA PRO A 199 -15.66 -14.54 -3.21
C PRO A 199 -14.75 -15.31 -2.24
N SER A 200 -13.72 -15.98 -2.74
CA SER A 200 -12.73 -16.68 -1.91
C SER A 200 -11.91 -15.75 -1.01
N MET A 201 -11.54 -14.56 -1.51
CA MET A 201 -10.85 -13.54 -0.70
C MET A 201 -11.76 -12.97 0.38
N SER A 202 -13.05 -12.78 0.07
CA SER A 202 -14.01 -12.17 0.99
C SER A 202 -14.18 -12.94 2.30
N GLN A 203 -14.03 -14.27 2.25
CA GLN A 203 -14.05 -15.14 3.43
C GLN A 203 -12.88 -14.87 4.39
N GLY A 204 -11.81 -14.18 3.93
CA GLY A 204 -10.65 -13.78 4.73
C GLY A 204 -10.80 -12.44 5.43
N LEU A 205 -11.79 -11.63 5.05
CA LEU A 205 -12.00 -10.27 5.55
C LEU A 205 -12.66 -10.24 6.95
N LEU A 206 -12.38 -11.25 7.79
CA LEU A 206 -12.98 -11.41 9.12
C LEU A 206 -12.57 -10.31 10.11
N GLN A 207 -11.48 -9.60 9.82
CA GLN A 207 -10.95 -8.50 10.63
C GLN A 207 -11.22 -7.13 10.03
N LEU A 208 -11.91 -7.05 8.88
CA LEU A 208 -12.18 -5.78 8.23
C LEU A 208 -13.10 -4.93 9.11
N GLU A 209 -12.61 -3.79 9.57
CA GLU A 209 -13.32 -2.84 10.42
C GLU A 209 -13.84 -1.64 9.63
N GLU A 210 -13.14 -1.25 8.56
CA GLU A 210 -13.44 -0.07 7.76
C GLU A 210 -13.18 -0.30 6.28
N LEU A 211 -14.19 0.01 5.46
CA LEU A 211 -14.10 0.05 4.01
C LEU A 211 -14.59 1.42 3.52
N TRP A 212 -13.72 2.17 2.85
CA TRP A 212 -14.06 3.46 2.26
C TRP A 212 -13.67 3.50 0.78
N VAL A 213 -14.66 3.72 -0.08
CA VAL A 213 -14.49 3.89 -1.51
C VAL A 213 -15.09 5.22 -1.95
N GLU A 214 -14.30 6.04 -2.65
CA GLU A 214 -14.71 7.37 -3.09
C GLU A 214 -14.20 7.68 -4.50
N ASP A 215 -15.06 8.31 -5.32
CA ASP A 215 -14.69 8.80 -6.66
C ASP A 215 -14.13 7.69 -7.58
N CYS A 216 -14.64 6.46 -7.47
CA CYS A 216 -14.30 5.34 -8.37
C CYS A 216 -15.44 5.10 -9.37
N PHE A 217 -15.38 5.77 -10.52
CA PHE A 217 -16.52 5.85 -11.44
C PHE A 217 -16.85 4.56 -12.20
N ASP A 218 -15.85 3.75 -12.58
CA ASP A 218 -16.06 2.47 -13.30
C ASP A 218 -16.18 1.25 -12.36
N LEU A 219 -16.33 1.47 -11.06
CA LEU A 219 -16.52 0.39 -10.10
C LEU A 219 -17.94 -0.18 -10.22
N ASP A 220 -18.05 -1.43 -10.66
CA ASP A 220 -19.32 -2.13 -10.89
C ASP A 220 -19.79 -2.83 -9.59
N GLU A 221 -18.85 -3.49 -8.89
CA GLU A 221 -19.08 -4.19 -7.63
C GLU A 221 -17.84 -4.14 -6.70
N ILE A 222 -18.01 -4.44 -5.41
CA ILE A 222 -16.89 -4.52 -4.46
C ILE A 222 -16.27 -5.93 -4.50
N ILE A 223 -17.13 -6.94 -4.49
CA ILE A 223 -16.77 -8.36 -4.62
C ILE A 223 -17.29 -8.85 -5.98
N GLN A 224 -16.40 -9.35 -6.83
CA GLN A 224 -16.76 -9.96 -8.11
C GLN A 224 -17.40 -11.33 -7.88
N LYS A 225 -18.38 -11.70 -8.73
CA LYS A 225 -18.86 -13.07 -8.82
C LYS A 225 -17.76 -13.99 -9.37
N ASP A 226 -17.72 -15.21 -8.87
CA ASP A 226 -16.88 -16.29 -9.39
C ASP A 226 -17.82 -17.45 -9.78
N ASP A 227 -17.77 -17.89 -11.03
CA ASP A 227 -18.65 -18.96 -11.52
C ASP A 227 -18.25 -20.34 -10.98
N GLU A 228 -17.01 -20.50 -10.51
CA GLU A 228 -16.51 -21.75 -9.91
C GLU A 228 -16.80 -21.81 -8.40
N ILE A 229 -16.95 -20.65 -7.75
CA ILE A 229 -17.14 -20.54 -6.30
C ILE A 229 -18.48 -19.89 -5.98
N THR A 230 -19.45 -20.72 -5.59
CA THR A 230 -20.71 -20.24 -5.02
C THR A 230 -20.53 -20.01 -3.52
N VAL A 231 -20.79 -18.77 -3.08
CA VAL A 231 -20.77 -18.41 -1.66
C VAL A 231 -22.18 -18.07 -1.27
N ASP A 232 -22.87 -18.90 -0.50
CA ASP A 232 -24.29 -18.67 -0.14
C ASP A 232 -24.51 -17.37 0.66
N LYS A 233 -23.48 -16.93 1.38
CA LYS A 233 -23.54 -15.80 2.30
C LYS A 233 -22.17 -15.17 2.52
N ILE A 234 -22.10 -13.84 2.39
CA ILE A 234 -20.89 -13.07 2.69
C ILE A 234 -21.08 -12.40 4.04
N THR A 235 -20.16 -12.66 4.97
CA THR A 235 -20.21 -12.06 6.31
C THR A 235 -18.95 -11.25 6.55
N LEU A 236 -19.12 -9.97 6.89
CA LEU A 236 -18.06 -9.07 7.33
C LEU A 236 -18.27 -8.78 8.82
N PRO A 237 -17.83 -9.71 9.71
CA PRO A 237 -18.28 -9.75 11.10
C PRO A 237 -17.71 -8.63 11.97
N ARG A 238 -16.73 -7.85 11.49
CA ARG A 238 -16.11 -6.75 12.25
C ARG A 238 -16.29 -5.39 11.59
N LEU A 239 -16.96 -5.32 10.44
CA LEU A 239 -17.12 -4.09 9.69
C LEU A 239 -17.98 -3.11 10.50
N LYS A 240 -17.38 -2.00 10.93
CA LYS A 240 -18.04 -0.92 11.68
C LYS A 240 -18.42 0.24 10.77
N THR A 241 -17.60 0.50 9.76
CA THR A 241 -17.77 1.65 8.88
C THR A 241 -17.71 1.19 7.42
N LEU A 242 -18.77 1.48 6.68
CA LEU A 242 -18.81 1.40 5.22
C LEU A 242 -19.09 2.79 4.66
N ALA A 243 -18.16 3.34 3.87
CA ALA A 243 -18.33 4.62 3.22
C ALA A 243 -18.17 4.47 1.71
N LEU A 244 -19.24 4.80 0.98
CA LEU A 244 -19.34 4.74 -0.47
C LEU A 244 -19.77 6.13 -0.95
N GLN A 245 -18.91 6.78 -1.72
CA GLN A 245 -19.18 8.12 -2.22
C GLN A 245 -18.84 8.26 -3.69
N ASN A 246 -19.76 8.86 -4.46
CA ASN A 246 -19.56 9.20 -5.87
C ASN A 246 -19.16 7.99 -6.73
N LEU A 247 -19.99 6.94 -6.67
CA LEU A 247 -19.78 5.67 -7.37
C LEU A 247 -20.90 5.49 -8.39
N ALA A 248 -20.70 6.04 -9.59
CA ALA A 248 -21.75 6.16 -10.60
C ALA A 248 -22.24 4.81 -11.15
N HIS A 249 -21.35 3.80 -11.21
CA HIS A 249 -21.66 2.48 -11.74
C HIS A 249 -21.95 1.42 -10.69
N LEU A 250 -21.60 1.65 -9.42
CA LEU A 250 -21.74 0.64 -8.38
C LEU A 250 -23.22 0.25 -8.20
N VAL A 251 -23.54 -1.00 -8.52
CA VAL A 251 -24.92 -1.53 -8.42
C VAL A 251 -25.11 -2.28 -7.11
N ASN A 252 -24.20 -3.20 -6.80
CA ASN A 252 -24.30 -4.09 -5.65
C ASN A 252 -22.94 -4.18 -4.93
N PHE A 253 -22.95 -4.63 -3.68
CA PHE A 253 -21.70 -4.95 -2.97
C PHE A 253 -21.07 -6.23 -3.53
N TYR A 254 -21.90 -7.20 -3.92
CA TYR A 254 -21.53 -8.47 -4.52
C TYR A 254 -22.50 -8.81 -5.65
N ASP A 255 -22.00 -9.29 -6.79
CA ASP A 255 -22.81 -9.64 -7.97
C ASP A 255 -23.43 -11.06 -7.92
N GLY A 256 -23.29 -11.78 -6.80
CA GLY A 256 -24.01 -13.06 -6.59
C GLY A 256 -25.33 -12.91 -5.84
N ASN A 257 -26.11 -13.99 -5.76
CA ASN A 257 -27.43 -14.03 -5.09
C ASN A 257 -27.36 -14.10 -3.55
N SER A 258 -26.26 -13.61 -2.97
CA SER A 258 -25.90 -13.91 -1.58
C SER A 258 -26.16 -12.73 -0.69
N SER A 259 -26.72 -13.01 0.48
CA SER A 259 -26.93 -11.98 1.50
C SER A 259 -25.60 -11.49 2.06
N LEU A 260 -25.49 -10.17 2.27
CA LEU A 260 -24.38 -9.54 2.95
C LEU A 260 -24.76 -9.26 4.41
N GLU A 261 -24.00 -9.84 5.33
CA GLU A 261 -24.18 -9.59 6.76
C GLU A 261 -23.01 -8.80 7.34
N CYS A 262 -23.35 -7.68 7.97
CA CYS A 262 -22.40 -6.80 8.64
C CYS A 262 -22.90 -6.55 10.08
N PRO A 263 -22.87 -7.57 10.96
CA PRO A 263 -23.57 -7.55 12.24
C PRO A 263 -23.15 -6.42 13.18
N PHE A 264 -21.96 -5.85 13.00
CA PHE A 264 -21.41 -4.76 13.82
C PHE A 264 -21.30 -3.43 13.07
N LEU A 265 -22.00 -3.27 11.95
CA LEU A 265 -21.99 -2.01 11.20
C LEU A 265 -22.64 -0.91 12.03
N GLU A 266 -21.89 0.15 12.29
CA GLU A 266 -22.29 1.33 13.08
C GLU A 266 -22.50 2.55 12.17
N TYR A 267 -21.72 2.69 11.10
CA TYR A 267 -21.77 3.82 10.19
C TYR A 267 -21.88 3.35 8.74
N LEU A 268 -22.93 3.81 8.06
CA LEU A 268 -23.15 3.55 6.63
C LEU A 268 -23.27 4.90 5.91
N HIS A 269 -22.25 5.25 5.14
CA HIS A 269 -22.24 6.43 4.28
C HIS A 269 -22.43 5.98 2.84
N VAL A 270 -23.53 6.41 2.22
CA VAL A 270 -23.83 6.18 0.79
C VAL A 270 -24.29 7.50 0.23
N ARG A 271 -23.44 8.13 -0.59
CA ARG A 271 -23.69 9.44 -1.21
C ARG A 271 -23.33 9.37 -2.68
N ASP A 272 -24.19 9.88 -3.55
CA ASP A 272 -23.95 9.94 -5.00
C ASP A 272 -23.62 8.56 -5.61
N CYS A 273 -24.32 7.52 -5.14
CA CYS A 273 -24.27 6.15 -5.67
C CYS A 273 -25.65 5.78 -6.26
N PRO A 274 -26.03 6.31 -7.44
CA PRO A 274 -27.42 6.30 -7.93
C PRO A 274 -27.97 4.90 -8.23
N LYS A 275 -27.10 3.93 -8.53
CA LYS A 275 -27.49 2.54 -8.82
C LYS A 275 -27.43 1.62 -7.59
N PHE A 276 -26.83 2.09 -6.50
CA PHE A 276 -26.51 1.25 -5.35
C PHE A 276 -27.72 1.03 -4.44
N ARG A 277 -27.98 -0.24 -4.09
CA ARG A 277 -29.08 -0.60 -3.18
C ARG A 277 -28.58 -0.81 -1.76
N THR A 278 -29.17 -0.10 -0.82
CA THR A 278 -28.80 -0.19 0.62
C THR A 278 -29.62 -1.22 1.39
N SER A 279 -30.59 -1.88 0.74
CA SER A 279 -31.46 -2.90 1.35
C SER A 279 -30.72 -4.15 1.82
N ASP A 280 -29.51 -4.35 1.34
CA ASP A 280 -28.79 -5.63 1.47
C ASP A 280 -27.90 -5.67 2.72
N PHE A 281 -27.91 -4.61 3.54
CA PHE A 281 -27.10 -4.52 4.76
C PHE A 281 -27.90 -4.91 6.00
N HIS A 282 -27.54 -6.06 6.57
CA HIS A 282 -28.09 -6.50 7.86
C HIS A 282 -27.09 -6.25 8.99
N SER A 283 -27.42 -5.33 9.90
CA SER A 283 -26.67 -5.03 11.13
C SER A 283 -27.51 -5.31 12.37
N SER A 284 -26.85 -5.78 13.44
CA SER A 284 -27.46 -5.92 14.78
C SER A 284 -27.36 -4.65 15.62
N LYS A 285 -26.63 -3.63 15.13
CA LYS A 285 -26.44 -2.34 15.79
C LYS A 285 -27.38 -1.28 15.22
N GLN A 286 -27.53 -0.18 15.95
CA GLN A 286 -28.11 1.04 15.38
C GLN A 286 -27.14 1.61 14.35
N VAL A 287 -27.57 1.66 13.09
CA VAL A 287 -26.75 2.18 11.99
C VAL A 287 -26.97 3.69 11.84
N HIS A 288 -25.90 4.46 11.93
CA HIS A 288 -25.88 5.88 11.61
C HIS A 288 -25.69 6.08 10.11
N PHE A 289 -26.76 6.46 9.42
CA PHE A 289 -26.74 6.74 7.99
C PHE A 289 -26.25 8.16 7.69
N ASN A 290 -25.28 8.30 6.78
CA ASN A 290 -24.80 9.59 6.25
C ASN A 290 -24.49 10.65 7.33
N ASN A 291 -23.82 10.23 8.41
CA ASN A 291 -23.40 11.12 9.49
C ASN A 291 -22.20 11.97 9.07
N GLU A 292 -22.44 13.24 8.71
CA GLU A 292 -21.39 14.16 8.25
C GLU A 292 -20.25 14.35 9.27
N GLY A 293 -20.56 14.37 10.57
CA GLY A 293 -19.54 14.52 11.61
C GLY A 293 -18.56 13.37 11.59
N HIS A 294 -19.07 12.13 11.54
CA HIS A 294 -18.25 10.93 11.41
C HIS A 294 -17.48 10.90 10.08
N TYR A 295 -18.15 11.23 8.97
CA TYR A 295 -17.52 11.23 7.66
C TYR A 295 -16.37 12.24 7.56
N ASN A 296 -16.52 13.44 8.14
CA ASN A 296 -15.44 14.43 8.25
C ASN A 296 -14.27 13.95 9.13
N LEU A 297 -14.55 13.17 10.18
CA LEU A 297 -13.51 12.54 11.00
C LEU A 297 -12.73 11.48 10.21
N LEU A 298 -13.41 10.67 9.38
CA LEU A 298 -12.74 9.78 8.42
C LEU A 298 -11.83 10.60 7.52
N LYS A 299 -12.36 11.59 6.79
CA LYS A 299 -11.57 12.47 5.90
C LYS A 299 -10.33 13.05 6.58
N LYS A 300 -10.47 13.55 7.82
CA LYS A 300 -9.35 14.12 8.58
C LYS A 300 -8.30 13.09 8.97
N ARG A 301 -8.68 11.87 9.34
CA ARG A 301 -7.75 10.78 9.69
C ARG A 301 -6.86 10.39 8.51
N TYR A 302 -7.41 10.48 7.30
CA TYR A 302 -6.78 9.93 6.10
C TYR A 302 -6.24 10.98 5.12
N VAL A 303 -6.45 12.28 5.32
CA VAL A 303 -5.67 13.32 4.62
C VAL A 303 -4.61 13.86 5.59
N PRO A 304 -3.45 13.18 5.78
CA PRO A 304 -2.42 13.72 6.65
C PRO A 304 -1.85 15.00 6.02
N ASN A 305 -1.75 16.05 6.83
CA ASN A 305 -0.94 17.21 6.52
C ASN A 305 0.54 16.76 6.48
N MET A 306 1.04 16.38 5.31
CA MET A 306 2.48 16.17 5.14
C MET A 306 3.17 17.54 5.15
N VAL A 307 3.71 17.91 6.31
CA VAL A 307 4.64 19.04 6.42
C VAL A 307 6.00 18.55 5.97
N PHE A 308 6.43 18.98 4.79
CA PHE A 308 7.77 18.71 4.29
C PHE A 308 8.74 19.76 4.84
N LEU A 309 9.67 19.33 5.69
CA LEU A 309 10.85 20.14 6.00
C LEU A 309 11.87 19.91 4.89
N THR A 310 12.16 20.94 4.11
CA THR A 310 13.21 20.89 3.08
C THR A 310 14.59 21.03 3.73
N CYS A 311 15.64 20.46 3.13
CA CYS A 311 17.03 20.62 3.62
C CYS A 311 17.50 22.08 3.68
N ASP A 312 16.81 23.01 3.00
CA ASP A 312 17.08 24.46 3.12
C ASP A 312 16.83 24.98 4.54
N SER A 313 16.13 24.22 5.38
CA SER A 313 15.90 24.51 6.80
C SER A 313 17.10 24.17 7.70
N PHE A 314 18.06 23.36 7.22
CA PHE A 314 19.22 22.91 8.00
C PHE A 314 20.49 23.71 7.70
N SER A 315 20.58 24.37 6.54
CA SER A 315 21.69 25.28 6.22
C SER A 315 21.71 26.51 7.12
N SER A 316 20.58 26.89 7.72
CA SER A 316 20.47 28.01 8.67
C SER A 316 20.83 27.65 10.12
N ILE A 317 20.96 26.36 10.47
CA ILE A 317 21.29 25.90 11.84
C ILE A 317 22.80 25.69 12.02
N LEU A 318 23.55 25.54 10.92
CA LEU A 318 24.99 25.30 10.93
C LEU A 318 25.82 26.53 10.51
N SER A 319 25.25 27.73 10.59
CA SER A 319 26.03 28.97 10.50
C SER A 319 26.42 29.41 11.92
N PRO A 320 27.66 29.16 12.39
CA PRO A 320 28.15 29.94 13.53
C PRO A 320 28.29 31.39 13.07
N GLN A 321 27.67 32.32 13.81
CA GLN A 321 28.01 33.74 13.74
C GLN A 321 29.46 33.95 14.15
#